data_AF-A0A4Q0I2Q6-F1
#
_entry.id   AF-A0A4Q0I2Q6-F1
#
_cell.length_a   1.000
_cell.length_b   1.000
_cell.length_c   1.000
_cell.angle_alpha   90.00
_cell.angle_beta   90.00
_cell.angle_gamma   90.00
#
_symmetry.space_group_name_H-M   'P 1'
#
loop_
_entity.id
_entity.type
_entity.pdbx_description
1 polymer ?
#
loop_
_entity_poly.entity_id
_entity_poly.type
_entity_poly.pdbx_seq_one_letter_code
_entity_poly.pdbx_strand_id
1 'polypeptide(L)'
;MKKQEISVEKLLDIIEEKERRIAELEQQVQWFMEQIRLSKRKQFGVSSEQTKIEQLNLFNEDEETHNLAVSEPQRIEVKTHYRKRTRLTTDKLPADLPMEVIEHKLPEKDSICPDCGGELHTMGKETRDELKVIPAK
;
A
#
# COMPACT_ATOMS: atom_id res chain seq x y z
N MET A 1 -30.25 -49.31 -28.33
CA MET A 1 -28.90 -48.73 -28.20
C MET A 1 -28.03 -49.78 -27.51
N LYS A 2 -27.01 -50.32 -28.19
CA LYS A 2 -26.14 -51.36 -27.61
C LYS A 2 -25.20 -50.69 -26.60
N LYS A 3 -25.44 -50.92 -25.31
CA LYS A 3 -24.44 -50.59 -24.27
C LYS A 3 -23.29 -51.57 -24.46
N GLN A 4 -22.15 -51.07 -24.91
CA GLN A 4 -20.91 -51.84 -24.82
C GLN A 4 -20.48 -51.79 -23.35
N GLU A 5 -20.38 -52.95 -22.71
CA GLU A 5 -19.83 -53.09 -21.37
C GLU A 5 -18.31 -52.90 -21.48
N ILE A 6 -17.87 -51.65 -21.30
CA ILE A 6 -16.45 -51.32 -21.21
C ILE A 6 -15.98 -51.84 -19.84
N SER A 7 -14.95 -52.69 -19.83
CA SER A 7 -14.39 -53.21 -18.58
C SER A 7 -13.85 -52.07 -17.71
N VAL A 8 -13.97 -52.23 -16.39
CA VAL A 8 -13.56 -51.22 -15.40
C VAL A 8 -12.09 -50.81 -15.58
N GLU A 9 -11.22 -51.77 -15.90
CA GLU A 9 -9.79 -51.53 -16.18
C GLU A 9 -9.58 -50.59 -17.38
N LYS A 10 -10.31 -50.78 -18.47
CA LYS A 10 -10.22 -49.90 -19.65
C LYS A 10 -10.70 -48.48 -19.35
N LEU A 11 -11.66 -48.33 -18.43
CA LEU A 11 -12.11 -47.02 -18.00
C LEU A 11 -11.03 -46.30 -17.17
N LEU A 12 -10.30 -47.02 -16.34
CA LEU A 12 -9.18 -46.46 -15.56
C LEU A 12 -8.03 -46.00 -16.47
N ASP A 13 -7.64 -46.81 -17.46
CA ASP A 13 -6.61 -46.43 -18.43
C ASP A 13 -6.97 -45.14 -19.19
N ILE A 14 -8.24 -45.02 -19.59
CA ILE A 14 -8.76 -43.83 -20.28
C ILE A 14 -8.77 -42.61 -19.35
N ILE A 15 -9.06 -42.78 -18.06
CA ILE A 15 -9.02 -41.70 -17.08
C ILE A 15 -7.58 -41.20 -16.92
N GLU A 16 -6.62 -42.10 -16.75
CA GLU A 16 -5.20 -41.73 -16.60
C GLU A 16 -4.65 -41.03 -17.86
N GLU A 17 -5.05 -41.46 -19.05
CA GLU A 17 -4.66 -40.80 -20.30
C GLU A 17 -5.27 -39.38 -20.40
N LYS A 18 -6.54 -39.24 -20.01
CA LYS A 18 -7.21 -37.93 -19.98
C LYS A 18 -6.62 -37.00 -18.94
N GLU A 19 -6.30 -37.50 -17.75
CA GLU A 19 -5.67 -36.70 -16.69
C GLU A 19 -4.29 -36.19 -17.13
N ARG A 20 -3.48 -37.04 -17.77
CA ARG A 20 -2.21 -36.62 -18.38
C ARG A 20 -2.41 -35.53 -19.42
N ARG A 21 -3.41 -35.69 -20.30
CA ARG A 21 -3.70 -34.70 -21.32
C ARG A 21 -4.21 -33.38 -20.75
N ILE A 22 -5.03 -33.42 -19.70
CA ILE A 22 -5.51 -32.24 -19.00
C ILE A 22 -4.34 -31.50 -18.35
N ALA A 23 -3.45 -32.21 -17.65
CA ALA A 23 -2.27 -31.59 -17.03
C ALA A 23 -1.37 -30.89 -18.05
N GLU A 24 -1.14 -31.52 -19.21
CA GLU A 24 -0.36 -30.92 -20.30
C GLU A 24 -1.03 -29.65 -20.85
N LEU A 25 -2.35 -29.71 -21.08
CA LEU A 25 -3.11 -28.56 -21.58
C LEU A 25 -3.16 -27.42 -20.55
N GLU A 26 -3.30 -27.72 -19.26
CA GLU A 26 -3.28 -26.72 -18.19
C GLU A 26 -1.92 -26.01 -18.12
N GLN A 27 -0.82 -26.75 -18.25
CA GLN A 27 0.53 -26.18 -18.32
C GLN A 27 0.68 -25.25 -19.54
N GLN A 28 0.19 -25.67 -20.71
CA GLN A 28 0.24 -24.83 -21.91
C GLN A 28 -0.59 -23.55 -21.74
N VAL A 29 -1.79 -23.65 -21.15
CA VAL A 29 -2.64 -22.49 -20.86
C VAL A 29 -1.96 -21.53 -19.90
N GLN A 30 -1.35 -22.03 -18.83
CA GLN A 30 -0.59 -21.20 -17.88
C GLN A 30 0.55 -20.47 -18.59
N TRP A 31 1.34 -21.18 -19.40
CA TRP A 31 2.43 -20.61 -20.18
C TRP A 31 1.95 -19.50 -21.13
N PHE A 32 0.88 -19.74 -21.89
CA PHE A 32 0.32 -18.72 -22.78
C PHE A 32 -0.23 -17.51 -22.01
N MET A 33 -0.87 -17.72 -20.86
CA MET A 33 -1.35 -16.63 -20.02
C MET A 33 -0.20 -15.75 -19.50
N GLU A 34 0.93 -16.34 -19.12
CA GLU A 34 2.13 -15.59 -18.73
C GLU A 34 2.70 -14.78 -19.89
N GLN A 35 2.80 -15.37 -21.09
CA GLN A 35 3.25 -14.66 -22.29
C GLN A 35 2.33 -13.47 -22.62
N ILE A 36 1.01 -13.65 -22.52
CA ILE A 36 0.05 -12.58 -22.74
C ILE A 36 0.21 -11.46 -21.70
N ARG A 37 0.37 -11.81 -20.42
CA ARG A 37 0.60 -10.82 -19.35
C ARG A 37 1.87 -10.02 -19.61
N LEU A 38 2.96 -10.69 -19.98
CA LEU A 38 4.24 -10.05 -20.28
C LEU A 38 4.13 -9.14 -21.51
N SER A 39 3.47 -9.60 -22.58
CA SER A 39 3.23 -8.81 -23.78
C SER A 39 2.39 -7.56 -23.49
N LYS A 40 1.28 -7.70 -22.76
CA LYS A 40 0.45 -6.57 -22.32
C LYS A 40 1.23 -5.59 -21.47
N ARG A 41 2.07 -6.07 -20.54
CA ARG A 41 2.92 -5.20 -19.72
C ARG A 41 3.93 -4.43 -20.57
N LYS A 42 4.56 -5.06 -21.57
CA LYS A 42 5.48 -4.37 -22.48
C LYS A 42 4.77 -3.33 -23.34
N GLN A 43 3.59 -3.65 -23.86
CA GLN A 43 2.83 -2.75 -24.73
C GLN A 43 2.24 -1.56 -23.96
N PHE A 44 1.61 -1.82 -22.83
CA PHE A 44 0.85 -0.80 -22.09
C PHE A 44 1.61 -0.20 -20.91
N GLY A 45 2.59 -0.90 -20.33
CA GLY A 45 3.40 -0.36 -19.23
C GLY A 45 4.23 0.85 -19.66
N VAL A 46 4.85 0.78 -20.83
CA VAL A 46 5.59 1.92 -21.41
C VAL A 46 4.65 3.10 -21.68
N SER A 47 3.41 2.87 -22.10
CA SER A 47 2.44 3.95 -22.32
C SER A 47 1.92 4.59 -21.03
N SER A 48 1.90 3.86 -19.91
CA SER A 48 1.42 4.40 -18.63
C SER A 48 2.44 5.26 -17.89
N GLU A 49 3.74 5.10 -18.18
CA GLU A 49 4.84 5.83 -17.54
C GLU A 49 5.35 7.00 -18.41
N GLN A 50 4.77 7.23 -19.59
CA GLN A 50 5.10 8.37 -20.43
C GLN A 50 4.49 9.66 -19.88
N THR A 51 5.19 10.31 -18.96
CA THR A 51 4.97 11.73 -18.67
C THR A 51 5.36 12.54 -19.90
N LYS A 52 4.39 13.13 -20.58
CA LYS A 52 4.66 14.08 -21.67
C LYS A 52 5.32 15.31 -21.08
N ILE A 53 6.34 15.84 -21.75
CA ILE A 53 7.07 17.05 -21.29
C ILE A 53 6.10 18.24 -21.15
N GLU A 54 5.11 18.34 -22.06
CA GLU A 54 4.04 19.34 -22.00
C GLU A 54 3.22 19.28 -20.71
N GLN A 55 3.10 18.11 -20.08
CA GLN A 55 2.34 17.92 -18.83
C GLN A 55 3.06 18.54 -17.63
N LEU A 56 4.39 18.68 -17.68
CA LEU A 56 5.18 19.33 -16.63
C LEU A 56 4.93 20.84 -16.57
N ASN A 57 4.56 21.45 -17.70
CA ASN A 57 4.36 22.89 -17.83
C ASN A 57 2.87 23.30 -17.76
N LEU A 58 1.96 22.38 -17.45
CA LEU A 58 0.51 22.63 -17.45
C LEU A 58 0.08 23.75 -16.48
N PHE A 59 0.89 24.02 -15.44
CA PHE A 59 0.59 25.02 -14.42
C PHE A 59 1.50 26.25 -14.48
N ASN A 60 2.30 26.40 -15.54
CA ASN A 60 3.24 27.52 -15.66
C ASN A 60 2.64 28.75 -16.36
N GLU A 61 1.36 28.72 -16.73
CA GLU A 61 0.69 29.81 -17.46
C GLU A 61 0.81 31.17 -16.74
N ASP A 62 0.69 31.19 -15.41
CA ASP A 62 0.80 32.40 -14.60
C ASP A 62 2.24 32.93 -14.57
N GLU A 63 3.25 32.07 -14.51
CA GLU A 63 4.67 32.49 -14.52
C GLU A 63 5.10 32.99 -15.90
N GLU A 64 4.65 32.34 -16.98
CA GLU A 64 4.95 32.74 -18.36
C GLU A 64 4.33 34.10 -18.71
N THR A 65 3.16 34.42 -18.15
CA THR A 65 2.45 35.67 -18.40
C THR A 65 2.71 36.75 -17.34
N HIS A 66 3.50 36.43 -16.29
CA HIS A 66 3.79 37.36 -15.22
C HIS A 66 4.66 38.54 -15.69
N ASN A 67 4.15 39.75 -15.52
CA ASN A 67 4.91 40.97 -15.77
C ASN A 67 5.81 41.30 -14.59
N LEU A 68 7.11 41.02 -14.69
CA LEU A 68 8.13 41.31 -13.65
C LEU A 68 8.24 42.80 -13.28
N ALA A 69 7.70 43.70 -14.10
CA ALA A 69 7.66 45.14 -13.83
C ALA A 69 6.54 45.56 -12.86
N VAL A 70 5.58 44.69 -12.55
CA VAL A 70 4.46 44.96 -11.64
C VAL A 70 4.85 44.50 -10.23
N SER A 71 4.64 45.36 -9.23
CA SER A 71 4.93 45.02 -7.83
C SER A 71 3.95 43.98 -7.30
N GLU A 72 4.42 43.04 -6.49
CA GLU A 72 3.58 42.06 -5.80
C GLU A 72 2.46 42.75 -4.99
N PRO A 73 1.23 42.20 -5.00
CA PRO A 73 0.14 42.74 -4.19
C PRO A 73 0.45 42.59 -2.70
N GLN A 74 0.00 43.56 -1.90
CA GLN A 74 0.15 43.52 -0.45
C GLN A 74 -0.60 42.31 0.13
N ARG A 75 0.05 41.57 1.04
CA ARG A 75 -0.57 40.41 1.70
C ARG A 75 -1.76 40.86 2.54
N ILE A 76 -2.93 40.31 2.22
CA ILE A 76 -4.17 40.58 2.96
C ILE A 76 -4.33 39.49 4.04
N GLU A 77 -4.45 39.90 5.30
CA GLU A 77 -4.72 38.96 6.39
C GLU A 77 -6.18 38.47 6.29
N VAL A 78 -6.35 37.23 5.84
CA VAL A 78 -7.66 36.56 5.83
C VAL A 78 -7.93 35.97 7.22
N LYS A 79 -9.14 36.19 7.74
CA LYS A 79 -9.58 35.64 9.03
C LYS A 79 -9.45 34.11 9.03
N THR A 80 -8.75 33.58 10.02
CA THR A 80 -8.59 32.14 10.21
C THR A 80 -9.94 31.50 10.53
N HIS A 81 -10.26 30.40 9.85
CA HIS A 81 -11.44 29.61 10.15
C HIS A 81 -11.03 28.43 11.03
N TYR A 82 -11.60 28.34 12.24
CA TYR A 82 -11.38 27.21 13.12
C TYR A 82 -12.39 26.10 12.80
N ARG A 83 -11.90 24.92 12.40
CA ARG A 83 -12.74 23.73 12.33
C ARG A 83 -13.00 23.21 13.74
N LYS A 84 -14.24 22.87 14.07
CA LYS A 84 -14.56 22.18 15.32
C LYS A 84 -13.79 20.85 15.32
N ARG A 85 -12.94 20.64 16.32
CA ARG A 85 -12.29 19.33 16.53
C ARG A 85 -13.38 18.28 16.68
N THR A 86 -13.35 17.26 15.82
CA THR A 86 -14.15 16.05 15.99
C THR A 86 -13.78 15.46 17.34
N ARG A 87 -14.75 15.27 18.25
CA ARG A 87 -14.52 14.63 19.56
C ARG A 87 -13.94 13.24 19.30
N LEU A 88 -12.65 13.05 19.58
CA LEU A 88 -12.06 11.72 19.59
C LEU A 88 -12.74 10.92 20.71
N THR A 89 -12.94 9.63 20.48
CA THR A 89 -13.56 8.70 21.44
C THR A 89 -12.80 8.56 22.75
N THR A 90 -11.54 9.01 22.81
CA THR A 90 -10.70 9.07 24.00
C THR A 90 -11.21 10.07 25.05
N ASP A 91 -11.92 11.12 24.65
CA ASP A 91 -12.45 12.15 25.58
C ASP A 91 -13.57 11.63 26.50
N LYS A 92 -14.07 10.41 26.28
CA LYS A 92 -15.21 9.81 27.02
C LYS A 92 -14.84 8.57 27.83
N LEU A 93 -13.56 8.26 27.99
CA LEU A 93 -13.16 7.10 28.79
C LEU A 93 -13.35 7.40 30.29
N PRO A 94 -13.87 6.45 31.10
CA PRO A 94 -13.94 6.60 32.55
C PRO A 94 -12.54 6.83 33.15
N ALA A 95 -12.45 7.68 34.17
CA ALA A 95 -11.18 8.00 34.83
C ALA A 95 -10.54 6.78 35.53
N ASP A 96 -11.34 5.79 35.93
CA ASP A 96 -10.90 4.61 36.67
C ASP A 96 -10.43 3.43 35.78
N LEU A 97 -10.06 3.70 34.52
CA LEU A 97 -9.56 2.66 33.63
C LEU A 97 -8.10 2.30 33.97
N PRO A 98 -7.75 1.02 34.19
CA PRO A 98 -6.38 0.62 34.43
C PRO A 98 -5.53 0.91 33.18
N MET A 99 -4.48 1.71 33.34
CA MET A 99 -3.52 2.05 32.30
C MET A 99 -2.20 1.34 32.53
N GLU A 100 -1.69 0.64 31.51
CA GLU A 100 -0.35 0.05 31.49
C GLU A 100 0.54 0.88 30.57
N VAL A 101 1.60 1.49 31.10
CA VAL A 101 2.57 2.27 30.30
C VAL A 101 3.78 1.39 30.00
N ILE A 102 4.03 1.13 28.71
CA ILE A 102 5.21 0.39 28.24
C ILE A 102 6.16 1.39 27.58
N GLU A 103 7.32 1.62 28.20
CA GLU A 103 8.37 2.48 27.63
C GLU A 103 9.36 1.63 26.82
N HIS A 104 9.46 1.91 25.52
CA HIS A 104 10.49 1.34 24.65
C HIS A 104 11.64 2.34 24.50
N LYS A 105 12.74 2.11 25.23
CA LYS A 105 13.99 2.88 25.11
C LYS A 105 15.04 2.06 24.38
N LEU A 106 15.94 2.74 23.67
CA LEU A 106 17.13 2.11 23.11
C LEU A 106 17.95 1.49 24.26
N PRO A 107 18.47 0.26 24.10
CA PRO A 107 19.38 -0.31 25.08
C PRO A 107 20.67 0.51 25.13
N GLU A 108 21.35 0.53 26.30
CA GLU A 108 22.55 1.35 26.55
C GLU A 108 23.70 1.12 25.56
N LYS A 109 23.72 -0.03 24.89
CA LYS A 109 24.71 -0.38 23.87
C LYS A 109 24.49 0.37 22.54
N ASP A 110 23.24 0.72 22.26
CA ASP A 110 22.81 1.37 21.02
C ASP A 110 22.52 2.87 21.25
N SER A 111 22.68 3.37 22.48
CA SER A 111 22.55 4.81 22.83
C SER A 111 23.83 5.60 22.61
N ILE A 112 24.81 5.03 21.89
CA ILE A 112 26.09 5.66 21.55
C ILE A 112 26.15 5.83 20.04
N CYS A 113 26.43 7.06 19.59
CA CYS A 113 26.56 7.33 18.17
C CYS A 113 27.77 6.59 17.57
N PRO A 114 27.59 5.77 16.51
CA PRO A 114 28.68 5.01 15.90
C PRO A 114 29.74 5.88 15.22
N ASP A 115 29.40 7.12 14.84
CA ASP A 115 30.29 8.01 14.08
C ASP A 115 31.13 8.94 14.97
N CYS A 116 30.59 9.37 16.12
CA CYS A 116 31.26 10.33 17.01
C CYS A 116 31.44 9.86 18.46
N GLY A 117 30.86 8.70 18.84
CA GLY A 117 30.99 8.12 20.17
C GLY A 117 30.26 8.87 21.29
N GLY A 118 29.47 9.90 20.96
CA GLY A 118 28.67 10.66 21.93
C GLY A 118 27.38 9.95 22.34
N GLU A 119 26.85 10.28 23.51
CA GLU A 119 25.53 9.81 23.98
C GLU A 119 24.41 10.39 23.11
N LEU A 120 23.49 9.53 22.67
CA LEU A 120 22.31 9.92 21.89
C LEU A 120 21.25 10.53 22.83
N HIS A 121 20.79 11.74 22.51
CA HIS A 121 19.68 12.39 23.21
C HIS A 121 18.34 12.10 22.51
N THR A 122 17.25 12.07 23.27
CA THR A 122 15.92 11.80 22.72
C THR A 122 15.38 13.00 21.96
N MET A 123 15.27 12.91 20.63
CA MET A 123 14.76 14.01 19.79
C MET A 123 13.22 14.10 19.73
N GLY A 124 12.52 12.96 19.87
CA GLY A 124 11.05 12.91 19.80
C GLY A 124 10.50 11.63 20.40
N LYS A 125 9.24 11.67 20.84
CA LYS A 125 8.52 10.51 21.39
C LYS A 125 7.26 10.28 20.57
N GLU A 126 7.11 9.07 20.03
CA GLU A 126 5.84 8.60 19.48
C GLU A 126 5.08 7.87 20.57
N THR A 127 3.84 8.30 20.84
CA THR A 127 2.95 7.69 21.83
C THR A 127 1.72 7.14 21.12
N ARG A 128 1.36 5.89 21.44
CA ARG A 128 0.11 5.26 20.99
C ARG A 128 -0.65 4.73 22.20
N ASP A 129 -1.96 4.95 22.21
CA ASP A 129 -2.86 4.44 23.24
C ASP A 129 -3.70 3.30 22.64
N GLU A 130 -3.68 2.13 23.29
CA GLU A 130 -4.42 0.93 22.86
C GLU A 130 -5.44 0.52 23.92
N LEU A 131 -6.69 0.26 23.50
CA LEU A 131 -7.76 -0.23 24.38
C LEU A 131 -7.96 -1.73 24.19
N LYS A 132 -7.70 -2.52 25.24
CA LYS A 132 -8.03 -3.96 25.28
C LYS A 132 -9.51 -4.11 25.64
N VAL A 133 -10.34 -4.49 24.67
CA VAL A 133 -11.77 -4.75 24.87
C VAL A 133 -11.97 -6.24 25.18
N ILE A 134 -12.45 -6.55 26.39
CA ILE A 134 -12.82 -7.92 26.78
C ILE A 134 -14.32 -8.10 26.49
N PRO A 135 -14.73 -8.98 25.56
CA PRO A 135 -16.14 -9.20 25.26
C PRO A 135 -16.85 -9.83 26.47
N ALA A 136 -18.13 -9.47 26.66
CA ALA A 136 -18.98 -10.13 27.65
C ALA A 136 -19.17 -11.62 27.28
N LYS A 137 -19.20 -12.48 28.29
CA LYS A 137 -19.35 -13.93 28.15
C LYS A 137 -20.79 -14.33 27.83
#